data_AF-A0A1C7M342-F1
#
_entry.id   AF-A0A1C7M342-F1
#
_cell.length_a   1.000
_cell.length_b   1.000
_cell.length_c   1.000
_cell.angle_alpha   90.00
_cell.angle_beta   90.00
_cell.angle_gamma   90.00
#
_symmetry.space_group_name_H-M   'P 1'
#
loop_
_entity.id
_entity.type
_entity.pdbx_description
1 polymer ?
#
loop_
_entity_poly.entity_id
_entity_poly.type
_entity_poly.pdbx_seq_one_letter_code
_entity_poly.pdbx_strand_id
1 'polypeptide(L)'
;MLSLKLVALLACSCLCLAAPIRREVPQEHSHEPILTSVRASLNLNNPDQIVDPVFALLGDAAAAAGAGDVTDLACLQQVVADQAFTNAKAAGDVDGMVNALIFRALERNTGQVGLASELCTETATNAEIAALTQHQDPASTNAAATNKAIALELAQQIASVGGDPQDALKSGTFAPGNLDDTTGKGNTCDDANDPNGCIFTQNLLVADATADEINAAVAGVSASNAASAASSTTA
;
A
#
# COMPACT_ATOMS: atom_id res chain seq x y z
N MET A 1 -30.20 40.85 -54.82
CA MET A 1 -30.78 40.38 -53.53
C MET A 1 -30.45 38.91 -53.41
N LEU A 2 -29.32 38.59 -52.75
CA LEU A 2 -28.84 37.22 -52.57
C LEU A 2 -29.08 36.84 -51.10
N SER A 3 -29.82 35.76 -50.90
CA SER A 3 -30.43 35.37 -49.63
C SER A 3 -29.39 34.94 -48.58
N LEU A 4 -29.43 35.61 -47.43
CA LEU A 4 -28.57 35.45 -46.26
C LEU A 4 -28.96 34.22 -45.42
N LYS A 5 -29.13 33.04 -46.04
CA LYS A 5 -29.66 31.83 -45.36
C LYS A 5 -28.93 30.51 -45.65
N LEU A 6 -27.65 30.55 -46.04
CA LEU A 6 -26.90 29.31 -46.31
C LEU A 6 -25.45 29.32 -45.81
N VAL A 7 -25.23 29.73 -44.56
CA VAL A 7 -23.96 29.47 -43.85
C VAL A 7 -24.28 29.13 -42.39
N ALA A 8 -24.96 28.01 -42.19
CA ALA A 8 -25.28 27.47 -40.87
C ALA A 8 -25.06 25.96 -40.89
N LEU A 9 -23.84 25.54 -41.21
CA LEU A 9 -23.41 24.14 -41.13
C LEU A 9 -21.89 24.07 -41.30
N LEU A 10 -21.14 24.45 -40.26
CA LEU A 10 -19.81 23.89 -40.00
C LEU A 10 -19.33 24.35 -38.62
N ALA A 11 -18.67 23.43 -37.91
CA ALA A 11 -18.01 23.60 -36.61
C ALA A 11 -18.90 23.50 -35.36
N CYS A 12 -19.63 22.38 -35.22
CA CYS A 12 -19.77 21.75 -33.91
C CYS A 12 -18.68 20.67 -33.80
N SER A 13 -17.43 21.11 -33.64
CA SER A 13 -16.32 20.21 -33.34
C SER A 13 -16.33 19.96 -31.85
N CYS A 14 -16.77 18.77 -31.45
CA CYS A 14 -16.66 18.24 -30.11
C CYS A 14 -15.23 18.41 -29.59
N LEU A 15 -15.03 19.39 -28.71
CA LEU A 15 -13.94 19.36 -27.74
C LEU A 15 -14.33 18.34 -26.67
N CYS A 16 -14.15 17.06 -26.99
CA CYS A 16 -13.97 16.05 -25.97
C CYS A 16 -12.64 16.38 -25.29
N LEU A 17 -12.69 17.22 -24.26
CA LEU A 17 -11.66 17.20 -23.22
C LEU A 17 -11.69 15.76 -22.69
N ALA A 18 -10.74 14.95 -23.14
CA ALA A 18 -10.44 13.71 -22.44
C ALA A 18 -10.17 14.13 -21.00
N ALA A 19 -11.10 13.81 -20.09
CA ALA A 19 -10.80 13.86 -18.67
C ALA A 19 -9.49 13.11 -18.49
N PRO A 20 -8.54 13.60 -17.67
CA PRO A 20 -7.32 12.86 -17.40
C PRO A 20 -7.77 11.48 -16.93
N ILE A 21 -7.55 10.47 -17.77
CA ILE A 21 -7.61 9.08 -17.34
C ILE A 21 -6.53 9.05 -16.27
N ARG A 22 -6.94 8.88 -15.00
CA ARG A 22 -5.98 8.54 -13.95
C ARG A 22 -5.30 7.30 -14.50
N ARG A 23 -4.02 7.40 -14.86
CA ARG A 23 -3.20 6.22 -15.01
C ARG A 23 -3.04 5.72 -13.58
N GLU A 24 -3.98 4.87 -13.16
CA GLU A 24 -3.66 3.82 -12.22
C GLU A 24 -2.47 3.09 -12.84
N VAL A 25 -1.42 2.99 -12.04
CA VAL A 25 -0.22 2.29 -12.44
C VAL A 25 -0.53 0.80 -12.16
N PRO A 26 0.10 -0.17 -12.82
CA PRO A 26 -0.33 -1.55 -12.62
C PRO A 26 0.09 -2.01 -11.23
N GLN A 27 -0.86 -2.26 -10.31
CA GLN A 27 -0.76 -3.05 -9.06
C GLN A 27 -1.54 -2.46 -7.89
N GLU A 28 -2.00 -1.20 -7.94
CA GLU A 28 -2.44 -0.55 -6.70
C GLU A 28 -3.65 -1.21 -6.04
N HIS A 29 -4.62 -1.70 -6.82
CA HIS A 29 -5.78 -2.43 -6.30
C HIS A 29 -5.59 -3.94 -6.18
N SER A 30 -4.36 -4.43 -6.34
CA SER A 30 -4.06 -5.87 -6.24
C SER A 30 -4.37 -6.46 -4.87
N HIS A 31 -4.16 -5.67 -3.81
CA HIS A 31 -4.36 -6.04 -2.41
C HIS A 31 -5.59 -5.34 -1.78
N GLU A 32 -6.70 -5.25 -2.52
CA GLU A 32 -7.86 -4.42 -2.13
C GLU A 32 -8.41 -4.63 -0.70
N PRO A 33 -8.46 -5.85 -0.12
CA PRO A 33 -8.88 -6.01 1.28
C PRO A 33 -8.01 -5.22 2.27
N ILE A 34 -6.69 -5.20 2.04
CA ILE A 34 -5.73 -4.47 2.86
C ILE A 34 -5.96 -2.96 2.68
N LEU A 35 -6.10 -2.49 1.44
CA LEU A 35 -6.41 -1.09 1.15
C LEU A 35 -7.70 -0.64 1.80
N THR A 36 -8.77 -1.44 1.71
CA THR A 36 -10.06 -1.13 2.32
C THR A 36 -9.95 -1.01 3.84
N SER A 37 -9.23 -1.93 4.50
CA SER A 37 -9.02 -1.88 5.95
C SER A 37 -8.20 -0.65 6.40
N VAL A 38 -7.10 -0.36 5.68
CA VAL A 38 -6.26 0.81 5.95
C VAL A 38 -7.03 2.10 5.70
N ARG A 39 -7.84 2.18 4.63
CA ARG A 39 -8.70 3.33 4.34
C ARG A 39 -9.69 3.59 5.47
N ALA A 40 -10.33 2.55 5.99
CA ALA A 40 -11.24 2.67 7.13
C ALA A 40 -10.51 3.21 8.37
N SER A 41 -9.32 2.65 8.68
CA SER A 41 -8.51 3.04 9.84
C SER A 41 -7.96 4.48 9.71
N LEU A 42 -7.43 4.86 8.55
CA LEU A 42 -6.93 6.20 8.26
C LEU A 42 -8.03 7.26 8.45
N ASN A 43 -9.24 6.98 7.96
CA ASN A 43 -10.36 7.92 8.01
C ASN A 43 -10.92 8.18 9.43
N LEU A 44 -10.52 7.41 10.45
CA LEU A 44 -10.86 7.71 11.84
C LEU A 44 -10.22 9.01 12.32
N ASN A 45 -8.99 9.29 11.88
CA ASN A 45 -8.28 10.53 12.12
C ASN A 45 -7.17 10.70 11.08
N ASN A 46 -7.35 11.65 10.16
CA ASN A 46 -6.47 11.89 9.01
C ASN A 46 -6.00 13.36 9.02
N PRO A 47 -5.02 13.70 9.88
CA PRO A 47 -4.58 15.09 10.06
C PRO A 47 -3.92 15.66 8.82
N ASP A 48 -3.20 14.83 8.05
CA ASP A 48 -2.50 15.23 6.82
C ASP A 48 -3.40 15.28 5.59
N GLN A 49 -4.72 15.07 5.74
CA GLN A 49 -5.70 15.14 4.65
C GLN A 49 -5.36 14.24 3.45
N ILE A 50 -4.76 13.09 3.70
CA ILE A 50 -4.41 12.10 2.66
C ILE A 50 -5.69 11.64 1.98
N VAL A 51 -5.74 11.69 0.66
CA VAL A 51 -6.99 11.49 -0.09
C VAL A 51 -7.46 10.05 -0.02
N ASP A 52 -6.53 9.11 -0.25
CA ASP A 52 -6.80 7.68 -0.24
C ASP A 52 -5.47 6.89 -0.10
N PRO A 53 -5.40 5.80 0.69
CA PRO A 53 -4.19 5.01 0.82
C PRO A 53 -3.66 4.42 -0.49
N VAL A 54 -4.51 4.23 -1.51
CA VAL A 54 -4.08 3.73 -2.83
C VAL A 54 -2.97 4.60 -3.44
N PHE A 55 -3.00 5.92 -3.20
CA PHE A 55 -1.98 6.82 -3.73
C PHE A 55 -0.59 6.57 -3.16
N ALA A 56 -0.50 5.95 -1.98
CA ALA A 56 0.78 5.64 -1.36
C ALA A 56 1.42 4.35 -1.89
N LEU A 57 0.72 3.60 -2.74
CA LEU A 57 1.26 2.46 -3.49
C LEU A 57 1.75 2.87 -4.89
N LEU A 58 1.56 4.13 -5.27
CA LEU A 58 2.01 4.70 -6.54
C LEU A 58 3.44 5.23 -6.45
N GLY A 59 4.05 5.40 -7.62
CA GLY A 59 5.27 6.19 -7.76
C GLY A 59 5.00 7.67 -7.48
N ASP A 60 6.03 8.38 -7.03
CA ASP A 60 5.92 9.73 -6.45
C ASP A 60 5.13 10.73 -7.31
N ALA A 61 5.31 10.68 -8.64
CA ALA A 61 4.59 11.57 -9.56
C ALA A 61 3.06 11.43 -9.47
N ALA A 62 2.56 10.21 -9.29
CA ALA A 62 1.13 9.93 -9.15
C ALA A 62 0.68 10.00 -7.68
N ALA A 63 1.54 9.62 -6.74
CA ALA A 63 1.31 9.74 -5.30
C ALA A 63 0.99 11.19 -4.88
N ALA A 64 1.64 12.18 -5.49
CA ALA A 64 1.42 13.60 -5.25
C ALA A 64 -0.06 14.04 -5.37
N ALA A 65 -0.85 13.36 -6.20
CA ALA A 65 -2.26 13.70 -6.39
C ALA A 65 -3.16 13.34 -5.18
N GLY A 66 -2.67 12.50 -4.26
CA GLY A 66 -3.40 12.08 -3.08
C GLY A 66 -2.65 12.22 -1.76
N ALA A 67 -1.45 12.81 -1.78
CA ALA A 67 -0.57 12.92 -0.62
C ALA A 67 -1.09 13.83 0.50
N GLY A 68 -2.06 14.69 0.22
CA GLY A 68 -2.53 15.70 1.17
C GLY A 68 -1.40 16.67 1.54
N ASP A 69 -1.14 16.81 2.83
CA ASP A 69 -0.08 17.67 3.39
C ASP A 69 1.29 16.98 3.45
N VAL A 70 1.39 15.68 3.09
CA VAL A 70 2.66 14.95 3.07
C VAL A 70 3.52 15.40 1.89
N THR A 71 4.72 15.91 2.18
CA THR A 71 5.64 16.43 1.16
C THR A 71 6.73 15.45 0.74
N ASP A 72 7.17 14.57 1.64
CA ASP A 72 8.10 13.50 1.30
C ASP A 72 7.32 12.30 0.77
N LEU A 73 7.24 12.18 -0.56
CA LEU A 73 6.44 11.17 -1.22
C LEU A 73 7.05 9.76 -1.12
N ALA A 74 8.37 9.65 -0.91
CA ALA A 74 8.99 8.37 -0.61
C ALA A 74 8.53 7.85 0.76
N CYS A 75 8.11 8.74 1.65
CA CYS A 75 7.55 8.44 2.96
C CYS A 75 6.03 8.32 3.02
N LEU A 76 5.29 8.64 1.95
CA LEU A 76 3.82 8.65 1.98
C LEU A 76 3.21 7.32 2.45
N GLN A 77 3.74 6.19 2.00
CA GLN A 77 3.25 4.87 2.44
C GLN A 77 3.50 4.64 3.94
N GLN A 78 4.65 5.07 4.45
CA GLN A 78 4.95 4.99 5.88
C GLN A 78 3.97 5.85 6.66
N VAL A 79 3.73 7.09 6.24
CA VAL A 79 2.81 8.01 6.92
C VAL A 79 1.39 7.45 6.96
N VAL A 80 0.89 6.93 5.83
CA VAL A 80 -0.42 6.27 5.75
C VAL A 80 -0.50 5.08 6.71
N ALA A 81 0.49 4.20 6.68
CA ALA A 81 0.53 3.01 7.52
C ALA A 81 0.61 3.39 9.01
N ASP A 82 1.46 4.35 9.35
CA ASP A 82 1.69 4.82 10.72
C ASP A 82 0.43 5.46 11.31
N GLN A 83 -0.25 6.33 10.55
CA GLN A 83 -1.49 6.96 10.98
C GLN A 83 -2.63 5.95 11.11
N ALA A 84 -2.78 5.03 10.14
CA ALA A 84 -3.78 3.96 10.21
C ALA A 84 -3.54 3.04 11.41
N PHE A 85 -2.29 2.67 11.67
CA PHE A 85 -1.89 1.86 12.82
C PHE A 85 -2.18 2.58 14.14
N THR A 86 -1.82 3.87 14.26
CA THR A 86 -2.15 4.68 15.44
C THR A 86 -3.66 4.69 15.71
N ASN A 87 -4.46 4.87 14.67
CA ASN A 87 -5.92 4.90 14.81
C ASN A 87 -6.49 3.55 15.23
N ALA A 88 -6.03 2.45 14.61
CA ALA A 88 -6.44 1.10 14.96
C ALA A 88 -6.02 0.74 16.40
N LYS A 89 -4.79 1.09 16.79
CA LYS A 89 -4.26 0.89 18.16
C LYS A 89 -5.07 1.66 19.20
N ALA A 90 -5.45 2.91 18.91
CA ALA A 90 -6.31 3.70 19.79
C ALA A 90 -7.73 3.10 19.92
N ALA A 91 -8.22 2.42 18.89
CA ALA A 91 -9.51 1.72 18.89
C ALA A 91 -9.45 0.31 19.52
N GLY A 92 -8.26 -0.23 19.80
CA GLY A 92 -8.08 -1.62 20.20
C GLY A 92 -8.38 -2.63 19.07
N ASP A 93 -8.28 -2.19 17.82
CA ASP A 93 -8.54 -2.99 16.62
C ASP A 93 -7.26 -3.70 16.15
N VAL A 94 -7.10 -4.96 16.57
CA VAL A 94 -5.95 -5.78 16.20
C VAL A 94 -5.92 -6.05 14.69
N ASP A 95 -7.06 -6.30 14.07
CA ASP A 95 -7.13 -6.55 12.64
C ASP A 95 -6.71 -5.29 11.85
N GLY A 96 -7.17 -4.11 12.29
CA GLY A 96 -6.74 -2.83 11.73
C GLY A 96 -5.22 -2.58 11.88
N MET A 97 -4.65 -2.91 13.04
CA MET A 97 -3.19 -2.83 13.26
C MET A 97 -2.44 -3.76 12.30
N VAL A 98 -2.88 -5.01 12.17
CA VAL A 98 -2.27 -6.00 11.25
C VAL A 98 -2.34 -5.55 9.80
N ASN A 99 -3.48 -5.04 9.35
CA ASN A 99 -3.62 -4.54 7.97
C ASN A 99 -2.71 -3.33 7.70
N ALA A 100 -2.51 -2.43 8.67
CA ALA A 100 -1.57 -1.33 8.54
C ALA A 100 -0.11 -1.82 8.42
N LEU A 101 0.27 -2.86 9.18
CA LEU A 101 1.59 -3.48 9.06
C LEU A 101 1.78 -4.15 7.69
N ILE A 102 0.79 -4.93 7.22
CA ILE A 102 0.84 -5.55 5.89
C ILE A 102 0.97 -4.47 4.82
N PHE A 103 0.17 -3.41 4.90
CA PHE A 103 0.22 -2.29 3.97
C PHE A 103 1.60 -1.62 3.92
N ARG A 104 2.27 -1.45 5.06
CA ARG A 104 3.63 -0.90 5.13
C ARG A 104 4.64 -1.76 4.35
N ALA A 105 4.43 -3.08 4.33
CA ALA A 105 5.30 -4.02 3.64
C ALA A 105 4.97 -4.19 2.15
N LEU A 106 3.77 -3.80 1.69
CA LEU A 106 3.40 -3.92 0.28
C LEU A 106 4.38 -3.16 -0.61
N GLU A 107 4.63 -3.71 -1.79
CA GLU A 107 5.45 -3.05 -2.80
C GLU A 107 4.81 -1.73 -3.23
N ARG A 108 5.64 -0.69 -3.35
CA ARG A 108 5.28 0.58 -4.01
C ARG A 108 5.71 0.52 -5.46
N ASN A 109 4.79 0.82 -6.36
CA ASN A 109 5.00 0.77 -7.80
C ASN A 109 5.89 1.92 -8.27
N THR A 110 6.96 1.62 -9.01
CA THR A 110 7.86 2.64 -9.56
C THR A 110 7.53 3.03 -11.00
N GLY A 111 6.58 2.34 -11.63
CA GLY A 111 6.24 2.51 -13.04
C GLY A 111 7.28 1.91 -14.01
N GLN A 112 8.26 1.16 -13.49
CA GLN A 112 9.27 0.46 -14.29
C GLN A 112 9.62 -0.89 -13.66
N VAL A 113 9.54 -1.96 -14.47
CA VAL A 113 9.91 -3.30 -14.03
C VAL A 113 11.39 -3.35 -13.63
N GLY A 114 11.64 -3.88 -12.44
CA GLY A 114 12.97 -4.06 -11.86
C GLY A 114 13.59 -2.80 -11.24
N LEU A 115 12.89 -1.68 -11.26
CA LEU A 115 13.34 -0.47 -10.55
C LEU A 115 12.94 -0.56 -9.07
N ALA A 116 13.95 -0.53 -8.21
CA ALA A 116 13.76 -0.47 -6.77
C ALA A 116 13.06 0.82 -6.35
N SER A 117 12.13 0.70 -5.42
CA SER A 117 11.37 1.80 -4.83
C SER A 117 12.22 2.54 -3.81
N GLU A 118 12.19 3.87 -3.85
CA GLU A 118 12.90 4.70 -2.87
C GLU A 118 12.38 4.44 -1.45
N LEU A 119 13.30 4.18 -0.52
CA LEU A 119 12.98 3.93 0.88
C LEU A 119 12.73 5.24 1.62
N CYS A 120 11.69 5.28 2.45
CA CYS A 120 11.49 6.36 3.39
C CYS A 120 12.65 6.43 4.40
N THR A 121 13.12 7.64 4.69
CA THR A 121 14.20 7.88 5.67
C THR A 121 13.72 8.55 6.95
N GLU A 122 12.45 8.92 7.01
CA GLU A 122 11.82 9.44 8.22
C GLU A 122 11.55 8.35 9.24
N THR A 123 11.47 8.73 10.51
CA THR A 123 11.15 7.82 11.61
C THR A 123 9.63 7.82 11.84
N ALA A 124 9.00 6.65 11.75
CA ALA A 124 7.59 6.49 12.08
C ALA A 124 7.34 6.68 13.59
N THR A 125 6.12 7.08 13.95
CA THR A 125 5.70 7.26 15.35
C THR A 125 5.60 5.91 16.07
N ASN A 126 5.08 4.88 15.39
CA ASN A 126 4.94 3.55 15.94
C ASN A 126 6.19 2.71 15.63
N ALA A 127 6.76 2.10 16.66
CA ALA A 127 7.97 1.27 16.51
C ALA A 127 7.73 0.06 15.59
N GLU A 128 6.52 -0.48 15.61
CA GLU A 128 6.09 -1.60 14.78
C GLU A 128 6.12 -1.23 13.29
N ILE A 129 5.77 0.02 12.95
CA ILE A 129 5.83 0.55 11.57
C ILE A 129 7.26 0.95 11.21
N ALA A 130 8.00 1.54 12.15
CA ALA A 130 9.40 1.94 11.95
C ALA A 130 10.34 0.75 11.68
N ALA A 131 9.99 -0.44 12.17
CA ALA A 131 10.74 -1.67 11.92
C ALA A 131 10.60 -2.18 10.47
N LEU A 132 9.60 -1.68 9.72
CA LEU A 132 9.25 -2.19 8.41
C LEU A 132 9.63 -1.23 7.29
N THR A 133 10.01 -1.82 6.16
CA THR A 133 10.13 -1.16 4.87
C THR A 133 9.24 -1.86 3.85
N GLN A 134 8.97 -1.21 2.72
CA GLN A 134 8.23 -1.83 1.63
C GLN A 134 9.04 -2.90 0.90
N HIS A 135 8.33 -3.90 0.37
CA HIS A 135 8.85 -4.79 -0.65
C HIS A 135 9.35 -4.00 -1.86
N GLN A 136 10.34 -4.58 -2.52
CA GLN A 136 10.91 -4.09 -3.77
C GLN A 136 10.30 -4.84 -4.94
N ASP A 137 10.36 -4.21 -6.12
CA ASP A 137 9.97 -4.85 -7.38
C ASP A 137 10.65 -6.22 -7.49
N PRO A 138 9.90 -7.32 -7.73
CA PRO A 138 10.46 -8.67 -7.73
C PRO A 138 11.54 -8.95 -8.79
N ALA A 139 11.59 -8.14 -9.86
CA ALA A 139 12.63 -8.18 -10.87
C ALA A 139 13.85 -7.31 -10.52
N SER A 140 13.82 -6.57 -9.41
CA SER A 140 14.95 -5.77 -8.95
C SER A 140 16.09 -6.64 -8.40
N THR A 141 17.29 -6.06 -8.32
CA THR A 141 18.47 -6.78 -7.84
C THR A 141 18.30 -7.17 -6.38
N ASN A 142 18.46 -8.46 -6.06
CA ASN A 142 18.30 -9.04 -4.72
C ASN A 142 16.87 -8.95 -4.13
N ALA A 143 15.84 -8.70 -4.94
CA ALA A 143 14.46 -8.57 -4.48
C ALA A 143 14.00 -9.75 -3.61
N ALA A 144 14.21 -10.99 -4.07
CA ALA A 144 13.77 -12.19 -3.36
C ALA A 144 14.35 -12.29 -1.93
N ALA A 145 15.62 -11.92 -1.73
CA ALA A 145 16.23 -11.94 -0.40
C ALA A 145 15.74 -10.77 0.46
N THR A 146 15.56 -9.60 -0.15
CA THR A 146 15.10 -8.38 0.51
C THR A 146 13.65 -8.52 0.97
N ASN A 147 12.75 -8.93 0.07
CA ASN A 147 11.34 -9.12 0.35
C ASN A 147 11.12 -10.25 1.36
N LYS A 148 11.90 -11.33 1.30
CA LYS A 148 11.88 -12.35 2.37
C LYS A 148 12.20 -11.76 3.74
N ALA A 149 13.26 -10.97 3.86
CA ALA A 149 13.62 -10.35 5.13
C ALA A 149 12.51 -9.44 5.66
N ILE A 150 11.88 -8.66 4.77
CA ILE A 150 10.73 -7.81 5.10
C ILE A 150 9.53 -8.66 5.56
N ALA A 151 9.18 -9.73 4.86
CA ALA A 151 8.07 -10.61 5.24
C ALA A 151 8.30 -11.28 6.61
N LEU A 152 9.54 -11.67 6.93
CA LEU A 152 9.87 -12.23 8.24
C LEU A 152 9.87 -11.19 9.36
N GLU A 153 10.28 -9.95 9.08
CA GLU A 153 10.15 -8.84 10.03
C GLU A 153 8.67 -8.48 10.25
N LEU A 154 7.89 -8.43 9.17
CA LEU A 154 6.43 -8.22 9.23
C LEU A 154 5.75 -9.26 10.11
N ALA A 155 6.11 -10.54 9.97
CA ALA A 155 5.57 -11.59 10.83
C ALA A 155 5.86 -11.35 12.32
N GLN A 156 7.06 -10.89 12.66
CA GLN A 156 7.41 -10.53 14.04
C GLN A 156 6.57 -9.36 14.54
N GLN A 157 6.39 -8.33 13.73
CA GLN A 157 5.58 -7.16 14.11
C GLN A 157 4.10 -7.53 14.28
N ILE A 158 3.55 -8.36 13.39
CA ILE A 158 2.19 -8.90 13.52
C ILE A 158 2.03 -9.71 14.82
N ALA A 159 2.98 -10.59 15.13
CA ALA A 159 2.99 -11.34 16.38
C ALA A 159 3.02 -10.42 17.61
N SER A 160 3.81 -9.34 17.54
CA SER A 160 4.01 -8.40 18.65
C SER A 160 2.74 -7.63 19.02
N VAL A 161 1.80 -7.46 18.08
CA VAL A 161 0.50 -6.81 18.31
C VAL A 161 -0.64 -7.81 18.58
N GLY A 162 -0.33 -9.11 18.62
CA GLY A 162 -1.29 -10.18 18.88
C GLY A 162 -2.06 -10.70 17.67
N GLY A 163 -1.63 -10.37 16.45
CA GLY A 163 -2.19 -10.92 15.22
C GLY A 163 -1.64 -12.31 14.87
N ASP A 164 -2.17 -12.93 13.80
CA ASP A 164 -1.64 -14.18 13.24
C ASP A 164 -0.41 -13.90 12.37
N PRO A 165 0.81 -14.34 12.73
CA PRO A 165 2.01 -14.05 11.95
C PRO A 165 1.98 -14.59 10.52
N GLN A 166 1.16 -15.60 10.24
CA GLN A 166 0.99 -16.13 8.88
C GLN A 166 0.35 -15.11 7.94
N ASP A 167 -0.33 -14.09 8.47
CA ASP A 167 -0.86 -12.98 7.67
C ASP A 167 0.24 -12.17 6.97
N ALA A 168 1.50 -12.29 7.39
CA ALA A 168 2.62 -11.71 6.65
C ALA A 168 2.71 -12.22 5.21
N LEU A 169 2.25 -13.45 4.92
CA LEU A 169 2.20 -14.01 3.57
C LEU A 169 1.29 -13.20 2.63
N LYS A 170 0.32 -12.46 3.17
CA LYS A 170 -0.57 -11.59 2.39
C LYS A 170 0.15 -10.36 1.82
N SER A 171 1.38 -10.06 2.26
CA SER A 171 2.21 -9.00 1.68
C SER A 171 2.98 -9.42 0.42
N GLY A 172 2.85 -10.69 0.04
CA GLY A 172 3.58 -11.29 -1.08
C GLY A 172 3.45 -10.50 -2.38
N THR A 173 4.50 -10.57 -3.19
CA THR A 173 4.57 -9.86 -4.47
C THR A 173 4.13 -10.73 -5.65
N PHE A 174 4.20 -10.18 -6.87
CA PHE A 174 3.99 -10.95 -8.09
C PHE A 174 5.25 -11.71 -8.51
N ALA A 175 5.13 -12.62 -9.47
CA ALA A 175 6.31 -13.18 -10.12
C ALA A 175 7.13 -12.09 -10.84
N PRO A 176 8.48 -12.15 -10.83
CA PRO A 176 9.34 -11.16 -11.50
C PRO A 176 8.93 -10.90 -12.96
N GLY A 177 8.76 -9.62 -13.30
CA GLY A 177 8.46 -9.18 -14.66
C GLY A 177 9.67 -9.25 -15.60
N ASN A 178 9.43 -9.01 -16.89
CA ASN A 178 10.50 -8.86 -17.87
C ASN A 178 11.10 -7.44 -17.79
N LEU A 179 12.42 -7.33 -17.64
CA LEU A 179 13.13 -6.04 -17.62
C LEU A 179 13.01 -5.25 -18.93
N ASP A 180 12.71 -5.92 -20.04
CA ASP A 180 12.46 -5.27 -21.34
C ASP A 180 10.99 -4.76 -21.46
N ASP A 181 10.16 -4.92 -20.44
CA ASP A 181 8.77 -4.44 -20.44
C ASP A 181 8.69 -2.91 -20.34
N THR A 182 8.49 -2.28 -21.49
CA THR A 182 8.30 -0.82 -21.60
C THR A 182 6.96 -0.31 -21.07
N THR A 183 6.02 -1.19 -20.72
CA THR A 183 4.72 -0.79 -20.16
C THR A 183 4.78 -0.54 -18.66
N GLY A 184 5.82 -1.04 -17.98
CA GLY A 184 5.95 -0.98 -16.52
C GLY A 184 4.95 -1.89 -15.78
N LYS A 185 4.21 -2.74 -16.49
CA LYS A 185 3.17 -3.59 -15.89
C LYS A 185 3.73 -4.83 -15.21
N GLY A 186 4.73 -5.48 -15.81
CA GLY A 186 5.20 -6.76 -15.33
C GLY A 186 4.07 -7.82 -15.36
N ASN A 187 4.07 -8.71 -14.36
CA ASN A 187 3.05 -9.77 -14.22
C ASN A 187 1.88 -9.36 -13.32
N THR A 188 1.69 -8.06 -13.09
CA THR A 188 0.74 -7.55 -12.11
C THR A 188 -0.70 -7.56 -12.64
N CYS A 189 -1.63 -7.46 -11.71
CA CYS A 189 -3.03 -7.19 -11.96
C CYS A 189 -3.44 -5.93 -11.18
N ASP A 190 -4.50 -5.27 -11.66
CA ASP A 190 -5.06 -4.08 -11.03
C ASP A 190 -6.56 -4.03 -11.34
N ASP A 191 -7.40 -4.23 -10.32
CA ASP A 191 -8.85 -4.24 -10.47
C ASP A 191 -9.54 -3.73 -9.20
N ALA A 192 -9.92 -2.46 -9.22
CA ALA A 192 -10.68 -1.82 -8.15
C ALA A 192 -12.08 -2.42 -7.92
N ASN A 193 -12.60 -3.25 -8.85
CA ASN A 193 -13.89 -3.91 -8.71
C ASN A 193 -13.78 -5.33 -8.12
N ASP A 194 -12.57 -5.82 -7.85
CA ASP A 194 -12.35 -7.06 -7.15
C ASP A 194 -12.15 -6.81 -5.65
N PRO A 195 -13.20 -6.95 -4.82
CA PRO A 195 -13.11 -6.66 -3.39
C PRO A 195 -12.18 -7.62 -2.64
N ASN A 196 -11.83 -8.76 -3.25
CA ASN A 196 -10.90 -9.71 -2.65
C ASN A 196 -9.45 -9.44 -3.06
N GLY A 197 -9.22 -8.51 -3.98
CA GLY A 197 -7.90 -8.21 -4.55
C GLY A 197 -7.52 -9.20 -5.65
N CYS A 198 -7.22 -8.68 -6.84
CA CYS A 198 -6.97 -9.50 -8.01
C CYS A 198 -5.76 -10.44 -7.85
N ILE A 199 -4.79 -10.11 -6.98
CA ILE A 199 -3.62 -10.98 -6.73
C ILE A 199 -4.05 -12.29 -6.08
N PHE A 200 -5.08 -12.23 -5.24
CA PHE A 200 -5.61 -13.37 -4.51
C PHE A 200 -6.59 -14.17 -5.39
N THR A 201 -7.53 -13.50 -6.05
CA THR A 201 -8.56 -14.18 -6.87
C THR A 201 -7.97 -14.88 -8.08
N GLN A 202 -6.90 -14.33 -8.66
CA GLN A 202 -6.20 -14.92 -9.80
C GLN A 202 -5.05 -15.84 -9.39
N ASN A 203 -4.80 -16.03 -8.08
CA ASN A 203 -3.70 -16.83 -7.54
C ASN A 203 -2.32 -16.39 -8.09
N LEU A 204 -2.08 -15.08 -8.15
CA LEU A 204 -0.85 -14.48 -8.65
C LEU A 204 0.17 -14.18 -7.54
N LEU A 205 -0.25 -14.29 -6.27
CA LEU A 205 0.61 -14.04 -5.12
C LEU A 205 1.75 -15.05 -5.07
N VAL A 206 2.97 -14.54 -5.01
CA VAL A 206 4.18 -15.28 -4.72
C VAL A 206 4.58 -14.95 -3.28
N ALA A 207 4.54 -15.95 -2.42
CA ALA A 207 4.96 -15.79 -1.03
C ALA A 207 6.49 -15.58 -0.95
N ASP A 208 6.92 -14.51 -0.29
CA ASP A 208 8.33 -14.19 -0.09
C ASP A 208 9.01 -15.07 0.99
N ALA A 209 8.21 -15.69 1.86
CA ALA A 209 8.64 -16.63 2.88
C ALA A 209 7.70 -17.85 2.95
N THR A 210 8.19 -18.94 3.53
CA THR A 210 7.37 -20.11 3.85
C THR A 210 6.72 -19.99 5.23
N ALA A 211 5.63 -20.74 5.45
CA ALA A 211 4.98 -20.81 6.76
C ALA A 211 5.95 -21.26 7.87
N ASP A 212 6.86 -22.19 7.57
CA ASP A 212 7.86 -22.68 8.52
C ASP A 212 8.91 -21.62 8.86
N GLU A 213 9.37 -20.83 7.87
CA GLU A 213 10.27 -19.70 8.11
C GLU A 213 9.59 -18.63 8.97
N ILE A 214 8.31 -18.34 8.74
CA ILE A 214 7.51 -17.44 9.59
C ILE A 214 7.43 -17.96 11.02
N ASN A 215 7.06 -19.24 11.20
CA ASN A 215 6.97 -19.86 12.52
C ASN A 215 8.31 -19.82 13.27
N ALA A 216 9.42 -20.01 12.55
CA ALA A 216 10.75 -19.90 13.11
C ALA A 216 11.12 -18.46 13.50
N ALA A 217 10.78 -17.47 12.66
CA ALA A 217 11.09 -16.05 12.91
C ALA A 217 10.35 -15.49 14.12
N VAL A 218 9.12 -15.94 14.37
CA VAL A 218 8.32 -15.47 15.51
C VAL A 218 8.53 -16.26 16.79
N ALA A 219 9.41 -17.27 16.78
CA ALA A 219 9.70 -18.07 17.95
C ALA A 219 10.31 -17.21 19.06
N GLY A 220 9.52 -16.89 20.08
CA GLY A 220 9.92 -16.06 21.22
C GLY A 220 9.42 -14.62 21.19
N VAL A 221 8.69 -14.21 20.15
CA VAL A 221 7.97 -12.93 20.15
C VAL A 221 6.75 -13.07 21.07
N SER A 222 6.65 -12.18 22.06
CA SER A 222 5.48 -12.09 22.93
C SER A 222 4.65 -10.87 22.53
N ALA A 223 3.33 -11.03 22.45
CA ALA A 223 2.45 -9.90 22.21
C ALA A 223 2.60 -8.88 23.34
N SER A 224 2.78 -7.61 22.98
CA SER A 224 2.82 -6.52 23.94
C SER A 224 1.40 -6.27 24.45
N ASN A 225 1.10 -6.73 25.66
CA ASN A 225 -0.15 -6.39 26.33
C ASN A 225 -0.21 -4.86 26.54
N ALA A 226 -0.95 -4.16 25.68
CA ALA A 226 -1.38 -2.78 25.94
C ALA A 226 -2.42 -2.77 27.07
N ALA A 227 -1.96 -3.00 28.31
CA ALA A 227 -2.79 -2.88 29.51
C ALA A 227 -2.68 -1.47 30.10
N SER A 228 -3.74 -0.69 29.89
CA SER A 228 -4.31 0.30 30.82
C SER A 228 -3.47 1.49 31.27
N ALA A 229 -3.56 2.60 30.52
CA ALA A 229 -3.45 3.94 31.09
C ALA A 229 -4.84 4.42 31.58
N ALA A 230 -5.28 3.89 32.71
CA ALA A 230 -6.37 4.48 33.50
C ALA A 230 -5.94 4.50 34.97
N SER A 231 -5.02 5.41 35.30
CA SER A 231 -4.79 5.80 36.69
C SER A 231 -5.97 6.64 37.16
N SER A 232 -6.89 6.01 37.85
CA SER A 232 -7.79 6.68 38.78
C SER A 232 -6.96 7.20 39.95
N THR A 233 -6.93 8.52 40.14
CA THR A 233 -6.49 9.13 41.39
C THR A 233 -7.58 10.07 41.86
N THR A 234 -8.49 9.53 42.67
CA THR A 234 -9.32 10.31 43.60
C THR A 234 -8.79 10.07 45.00
N ALA A 235 -8.37 11.15 45.66
CA ALA A 235 -8.31 11.31 47.11
C ALA A 235 -8.92 12.68 47.45
#